data_AF-Q9RTB5-F1
#
_entry.id   AF-Q9RTB5-F1
#
_cell.length_a   1.000
_cell.length_b   1.000
_cell.length_c   1.000
_cell.angle_alpha   90.00
_cell.angle_beta   90.00
_cell.angle_gamma   90.00
#
_symmetry.space_group_name_H-M   'P 1'
#
loop_
_entity.id
_entity.type
_entity.pdbx_description
1 polymer ?
#
loop_
_entity_poly.entity_id
_entity_poly.type
_entity_poly.pdbx_seq_one_letter_code
_entity_poly.pdbx_strand_id
1 'polypeptide(L)' 'MRVLWQTEAAGYAAQLRAGAGQAALVWPHGELRADTIEEVLALAAADLRLPGAVYAELLDELDLLAGGPPRAWTP' A
#
# COMPACT_ATOMS: atom_id res chain seq x y z
N MET A 1 -8.38 2.95 11.17
CA MET A 1 -7.21 2.98 10.26
C MET A 1 -7.37 4.12 9.28
N ARG A 2 -6.33 4.92 9.06
CA ARG A 2 -6.27 6.00 8.05
C ARG A 2 -5.62 5.49 6.77
N VAL A 3 -5.96 6.06 5.61
CA VAL A 3 -5.25 5.79 4.35
C VAL A 3 -3.88 6.46 4.43
N LEU A 4 -2.83 5.69 4.14
CA LEU A 4 -1.45 6.17 4.03
C LEU A 4 -1.03 6.35 2.57
N TRP A 5 -1.55 5.50 1.70
CA TRP A 5 -1.24 5.51 0.29
C TRP A 5 -2.41 4.94 -0.51
N GLN A 6 -2.57 5.41 -1.74
CA GLN A 6 -3.52 4.88 -2.71
C GLN A 6 -2.98 5.06 -4.12
N THR A 7 -3.26 4.11 -5.01
CA THR A 7 -2.98 4.24 -6.45
C THR A 7 -4.10 3.64 -7.29
N GLU A 8 -4.13 4.00 -8.58
CA GLU A 8 -4.81 3.27 -9.64
C GLU A 8 -3.78 2.80 -10.67
N ALA A 9 -3.13 1.66 -10.39
CA ALA A 9 -2.10 1.09 -11.25
C ALA A 9 -2.64 -0.14 -12.00
N ALA A 10 -2.33 -0.26 -13.29
CA ALA A 10 -2.77 -1.37 -14.14
C ALA A 10 -4.30 -1.62 -14.12
N GLY A 11 -5.10 -0.58 -13.90
CA GLY A 11 -6.56 -0.69 -13.77
C GLY A 11 -7.06 -1.18 -12.41
N TYR A 12 -6.17 -1.26 -11.41
CA TYR A 12 -6.48 -1.67 -10.05
C TYR A 12 -6.32 -0.50 -9.08
N ALA A 13 -7.39 -0.18 -8.37
CA ALA A 13 -7.33 0.74 -7.24
C ALA A 13 -6.76 0.01 -6.01
N ALA A 14 -5.59 0.37 -5.51
CA ALA A 14 -5.02 -0.20 -4.29
C ALA A 14 -4.87 0.86 -3.20
N GLN A 15 -4.98 0.44 -1.94
CA GLN A 15 -4.87 1.33 -0.79
C GLN A 15 -4.10 0.67 0.34
N LEU A 16 -3.07 1.35 0.84
CA LEU A 16 -2.43 1.02 2.10
C LEU A 16 -3.05 1.88 3.20
N ARG A 17 -3.49 1.22 4.27
CA ARG A 17 -4.13 1.84 5.43
C ARG A 17 -3.38 1.43 6.68
N ALA A 18 -3.22 2.33 7.64
CA ALA A 18 -2.66 1.96 8.95
C ALA A 18 -3.29 2.77 10.09
N GLY A 19 -3.21 2.24 11.30
CA GLY A 19 -3.58 2.94 12.53
C GLY A 19 -3.97 1.97 13.64
N ALA A 20 -3.84 2.42 14.89
CA ALA A 20 -4.13 1.63 16.10
C ALA A 20 -3.38 0.29 16.16
N GLY A 21 -2.11 0.26 15.73
CA GLY A 21 -1.27 -0.94 15.76
C GLY A 21 -1.62 -1.97 14.70
N GLN A 22 -2.26 -1.56 13.61
CA GLN A 22 -2.61 -2.43 12.50
C GLN A 22 -2.40 -1.73 11.16
N ALA A 23 -1.99 -2.48 10.16
CA ALA A 23 -1.88 -2.05 8.77
C ALA A 23 -2.64 -3.01 7.84
N ALA A 24 -3.09 -2.50 6.70
CA ALA A 24 -3.72 -3.29 5.67
C ALA A 24 -3.46 -2.75 4.27
N LEU A 25 -3.25 -3.66 3.31
CA LEU A 25 -3.24 -3.35 1.88
C LEU A 25 -4.51 -3.94 1.26
N VAL A 26 -5.30 -3.11 0.59
CA VAL A 26 -6.61 -3.47 0.03
C VAL A 26 -6.62 -3.18 -1.46
N TRP A 27 -7.12 -4.09 -2.28
CA TRP A 27 -7.32 -3.94 -3.72
C TRP A 27 -8.55 -4.75 -4.18
N PRO A 28 -9.09 -4.56 -5.41
CA PRO A 28 -10.34 -5.19 -5.86
C PRO A 28 -10.44 -6.71 -5.70
N HIS A 29 -9.30 -7.39 -5.59
CA HIS A 29 -9.24 -8.85 -5.57
C HIS A 29 -8.57 -9.42 -4.32
N GLY A 30 -8.28 -8.59 -3.31
CA GLY A 30 -7.62 -9.07 -2.11
C GLY A 30 -7.44 -8.02 -1.01
N GLU A 31 -7.16 -8.53 0.17
CA GLU A 31 -6.80 -7.74 1.33
C GLU A 31 -5.73 -8.50 2.14
N LEU A 32 -4.69 -7.77 2.56
CA LEU A 32 -3.68 -8.22 3.50
C LEU A 32 -3.75 -7.37 4.74
N ARG A 33 -3.59 -7.99 5.92
CA ARG A 33 -3.58 -7.31 7.21
C ARG A 33 -2.43 -7.83 8.06
N ALA A 34 -1.78 -6.92 8.77
CA ALA A 34 -0.76 -7.25 9.77
C ALA A 34 -0.70 -6.16 10.84
N ASP A 35 0.16 -6.33 11.85
CA ASP A 35 0.29 -5.37 12.94
C ASP A 35 1.15 -4.16 12.52
N THR A 36 2.02 -4.37 11.53
CA THR A 36 2.93 -3.34 10.99
C THR A 36 2.82 -3.17 9.49
N ILE A 37 3.25 -2.01 8.97
CA ILE A 37 3.29 -1.74 7.53
C ILE A 37 4.30 -2.67 6.86
N GLU A 38 5.44 -2.87 7.52
CA GLU A 38 6.54 -3.71 7.08
C GLU A 38 6.10 -5.15 6.86
N GLU A 39 5.29 -5.72 7.77
CA GLU A 39 4.70 -7.05 7.60
C GLU A 39 3.71 -7.10 6.44
N VAL A 40 2.87 -6.06 6.27
CA VAL A 40 1.97 -5.99 5.10
C VAL A 40 2.76 -5.97 3.79
N LEU A 41 3.88 -5.24 3.73
CA LEU A 41 4.75 -5.20 2.56
C LEU A 41 5.44 -6.54 2.29
N ALA A 42 5.84 -7.25 3.35
CA ALA A 42 6.41 -8.59 3.23
C ALA A 42 5.38 -9.61 2.72
N LEU A 43 4.14 -9.53 3.22
CA LEU A 43 3.02 -10.36 2.72
C LEU A 43 2.68 -10.01 1.27
N ALA A 44 2.67 -8.72 0.92
CA ALA A 44 2.40 -8.23 -0.43
C ALA A 44 3.44 -8.72 -1.44
N ALA A 45 4.72 -8.78 -1.04
CA ALA A 45 5.79 -9.34 -1.87
C ALA A 45 5.56 -10.81 -2.25
N ALA A 46 4.90 -11.57 -1.37
CA ALA A 46 4.63 -12.99 -1.56
C ALA A 46 3.25 -13.28 -2.18
N ASP A 47 2.38 -12.28 -2.32
CA ASP A 47 1.00 -12.47 -2.80
C ASP A 47 0.91 -12.36 -4.32
N LEU A 48 0.80 -13.51 -4.99
CA LEU A 48 0.66 -13.61 -6.45
C LEU A 48 -0.62 -12.96 -7.01
N ARG A 49 -1.59 -12.61 -6.15
CA ARG A 49 -2.83 -11.93 -6.55
C ARG A 49 -2.66 -10.42 -6.61
N LEU A 50 -1.60 -9.88 -6.03
CA LEU A 50 -1.28 -8.46 -6.12
C LEU A 50 -0.57 -8.21 -7.46
N PRO A 51 -1.09 -7.34 -8.33
CA PRO A 51 -0.41 -7.00 -9.57
C PRO A 51 0.98 -6.42 -9.27
N GLY A 52 2.02 -6.95 -9.92
CA GLY A 52 3.41 -6.51 -9.68
C GLY A 52 3.61 -5.00 -9.91
N ALA A 53 2.86 -4.39 -10.83
CA ALA A 53 2.88 -2.94 -11.05
C ALA A 53 2.36 -2.15 -9.84
N VAL A 54 1.30 -2.63 -9.19
CA VAL A 54 0.76 -2.02 -7.96
C VAL A 54 1.77 -2.13 -6.83
N TYR A 55 2.42 -3.30 -6.69
CA TYR A 55 3.44 -3.49 -5.66
C TYR A 55 4.69 -2.64 -5.89
N ALA A 56 5.14 -2.51 -7.15
CA ALA A 56 6.26 -1.66 -7.50
C ALA A 56 5.96 -0.18 -7.17
N GLU A 57 4.78 0.32 -7.55
CA GLU A 57 4.38 1.70 -7.26
C GLU A 57 4.21 1.95 -5.75
N LEU A 58 3.66 0.96 -5.03
CA LEU A 58 3.61 1.00 -3.57
C LEU A 58 5.01 1.15 -2.96
N LEU A 59 6.00 0.39 -3.44
CA LEU A 59 7.38 0.49 -2.95
C LEU A 59 8.02 1.83 -3.35
N ASP A 60 7.91 2.24 -4.61
CA ASP A 60 8.48 3.50 -5.10
C ASP A 60 7.94 4.71 -4.32
N GLU A 61 6.65 4.73 -4.02
CA GLU A 61 6.02 5.83 -3.28
C GLU A 61 6.22 5.74 -1.76
N LEU A 62 6.35 4.54 -1.20
CA LEU A 62 6.73 4.37 0.20
C LEU A 62 8.20 4.70 0.45
N ASP A 63 9.10 4.44 -0.50
CA ASP A 63 10.51 4.80 -0.40
C ASP A 63 10.68 6.34 -0.48
N LEU A 64 9.79 7.04 -1.19
CA LEU A 64 9.65 8.50 -1.12
C LEU A 64 9.14 9.00 0.26
N LEU A 65 8.44 8.15 1.03
CA LEU A 65 7.91 8.45 2.37
C LEU A 65 8.92 8.19 3.52
N ALA A 66 10.11 7.63 3.25
CA ALA A 66 11.17 7.48 4.25
C ALA A 66 11.85 8.83 4.65
N GLY A 67 11.40 9.96 4.11
CA GLY A 67 11.87 11.30 4.50
C GLY A 67 11.29 12.49 3.74
N GLY A 68 10.42 12.29 2.75
CA GLY A 68 9.75 13.38 2.02
C GLY A 68 8.48 13.89 2.72
N PRO A 69 8.16 15.20 2.66
CA PRO A 69 6.94 15.74 3.26
C PRO A 69 5.69 15.12 2.60
N PRO A 70 4.59 14.92 3.36
CA PRO A 70 3.34 14.39 2.81
C PRO A 70 2.85 15.28 1.66
N ARG A 71 2.69 14.71 0.46
CA ARG A 71 2.12 15.42 -0.67
C ARG A 71 0.61 15.51 -0.54
N ALA A 72 0.07 16.70 -0.84
CA ALA A 72 -1.36 16.92 -0.94
C ALA A 72 -1.95 16.10 -2.09
N TRP A 73 -3.13 15.54 -1.84
CA TRP A 73 -3.94 14.80 -2.80
C TRP A 73 -4.09 15.57 -4.12
N THR A 74 -3.88 14.89 -5.26
CA THR A 74 -4.22 15.42 -6.58
C THR A 74 -5.27 14.48 -7.20
N PRO A 75 -6.48 14.96 -7.53
CA PRO A 75 -7.50 14.19 -8.23
C PRO A 75 -7.10 13.80 -9.64
#